data_AF-A0A9Q0VCW7-F1
#
_entry.id   AF-A0A9Q0VCW7-F1
#
_cell.length_a   1.000
_cell.length_b   1.000
_cell.length_c   1.000
_cell.angle_alpha   90.00
_cell.angle_beta   90.00
_cell.angle_gamma   90.00
#
_symmetry.space_group_name_H-M   'P 1'
#
loop_
_entity.id
_entity.type
_entity.pdbx_description
1 polymer ?
#
loop_
_entity_poly.entity_id
_entity_poly.type
_entity_poly.pdbx_seq_one_letter_code
_entity_poly.pdbx_strand_id
1 'polypeptide(L)'
;MVKLLLYYCWLIKLIAISFLAFVLLLKIVLLLWWKPRRIEHHFARQGIRGPPYRIFIGNVKELVEMMLKASSQPMPFSHNILPRVLSFYHQWKKIYGTTFLVWFGPTVRLTLSDPDLIQEIFTSKSEFYEKIEAHPLVKQLEGDGLLSLKGEKWAHHRKIITPTFHMENLKLLVPVVAKSVMDMLEPWYSTMSDSDEVEIEVSEWFQTLTEEVITRTAFGSSYEDGKAIFRLQAQQMVLAAVAFQRVLIPGYRFFPTKRNVNSWRLDREISKSLMKLIERRRENSSNKTRHHGPKDLLGLMIQASNSSSDHVTVHDIVEECKSFFFAGKQTTSNLLTWTTVLLAMHPQWQVQAREEVSRVCGSRGIPTKDDVAKLKTVKPPLLKDLDKIHASCLHCASLFLQTKK
;
A
#
# COMPACT_ATOMS: atom_id res chain seq x y z
N MET A 1 -6.70 -56.88 34.79
CA MET A 1 -6.03 -55.61 35.18
C MET A 1 -5.72 -54.71 33.97
N VAL A 2 -5.00 -55.20 32.95
CA VAL A 2 -4.62 -54.40 31.75
C VAL A 2 -5.82 -53.83 30.97
N LYS A 3 -6.88 -54.60 30.72
CA LYS A 3 -8.10 -54.12 30.04
C LYS A 3 -8.82 -52.99 30.78
N LEU A 4 -8.80 -53.03 32.11
CA LEU A 4 -9.43 -52.03 32.97
C LEU A 4 -8.62 -50.72 32.93
N LEU A 5 -7.29 -50.81 33.00
CA LEU A 5 -6.37 -49.68 32.82
C LEU A 5 -6.52 -49.03 31.44
N LEU A 6 -6.62 -49.81 30.36
CA LEU A 6 -6.86 -49.30 29.01
C LEU A 6 -8.21 -48.58 28.90
N TYR A 7 -9.26 -49.08 29.55
CA TYR A 7 -10.57 -48.45 29.61
C TYR A 7 -10.53 -47.09 30.33
N TYR A 8 -9.89 -47.00 31.50
CA TYR A 8 -9.72 -45.74 32.21
C TYR A 8 -8.88 -44.72 31.42
N CYS A 9 -7.80 -45.17 30.78
CA CYS A 9 -7.01 -44.31 29.87
C CYS A 9 -7.84 -43.77 28.70
N TRP A 10 -8.74 -44.58 28.13
CA TRP A 10 -9.63 -44.15 27.06
C TRP A 10 -10.69 -43.15 27.56
N LEU A 11 -11.28 -43.40 28.72
CA LEU A 11 -12.25 -42.50 29.35
C LEU A 11 -11.63 -41.14 29.69
N ILE A 12 -10.42 -41.11 30.26
CA ILE A 12 -9.69 -39.86 30.56
C ILE A 12 -9.42 -39.07 29.27
N LYS A 13 -8.98 -39.73 28.19
CA LYS A 13 -8.80 -39.08 26.88
C LYS A 13 -10.10 -38.50 26.36
N LEU A 14 -11.21 -39.21 26.47
CA LEU A 14 -12.52 -38.76 25.99
C LEU A 14 -13.03 -37.56 26.80
N ILE A 15 -12.86 -37.57 28.13
CA ILE A 15 -13.18 -36.42 29.00
C ILE A 15 -12.31 -35.21 28.63
N ALA A 16 -11.00 -35.41 28.44
CA ALA A 16 -10.09 -34.34 28.04
C ALA A 16 -10.45 -33.74 26.68
N ILE A 17 -10.79 -34.57 25.69
CA ILE A 17 -11.25 -34.13 24.36
C ILE A 17 -12.57 -33.36 24.47
N SER A 18 -13.53 -33.87 25.25
CA SER A 18 -14.82 -33.21 25.46
C SER A 18 -14.66 -31.86 26.15
N PHE A 19 -13.83 -31.77 27.20
CA PHE A 19 -13.50 -30.52 27.88
C PHE A 19 -12.85 -29.52 26.91
N LEU A 20 -11.88 -29.97 26.10
CA LEU A 20 -11.24 -29.12 25.10
C LEU A 20 -12.24 -28.62 24.05
N ALA A 21 -13.14 -29.48 23.58
CA ALA A 21 -14.19 -29.11 22.65
C ALA A 21 -15.18 -28.10 23.25
N PHE A 22 -15.56 -28.27 24.52
CA PHE A 22 -16.39 -27.33 25.25
C PHE A 22 -15.72 -25.95 25.40
N VAL A 23 -14.44 -25.93 25.80
CA VAL A 23 -13.66 -24.68 25.91
C VAL A 23 -13.54 -23.99 24.55
N LEU A 24 -13.34 -24.75 23.47
CA LEU A 24 -13.31 -24.23 22.11
C LEU A 24 -14.67 -23.63 21.72
N LEU A 25 -15.76 -24.34 21.95
CA LEU A 25 -17.12 -23.88 21.67
C LEU A 25 -17.43 -22.59 22.44
N LEU A 26 -17.09 -22.55 23.74
CA LEU A 26 -17.27 -21.35 24.56
C LEU A 26 -16.47 -20.17 24.00
N LYS A 27 -15.21 -20.37 23.61
CA LYS A 27 -14.41 -19.33 22.96
C LYS A 27 -15.05 -18.85 21.66
N ILE A 28 -15.58 -19.76 20.84
CA ILE A 28 -16.27 -19.43 19.59
C ILE A 28 -17.52 -18.58 19.87
N VAL A 29 -18.37 -18.98 20.83
CA VAL A 29 -19.57 -18.22 21.22
C VAL A 29 -19.19 -16.84 21.75
N LEU A 30 -18.17 -16.76 22.60
CA LEU A 30 -17.71 -15.49 23.15
C LEU A 30 -17.19 -14.55 22.05
N LEU A 31 -16.41 -15.07 21.10
CA LEU A 31 -15.78 -14.29 20.04
C LEU A 31 -16.75 -13.90 18.92
N LEU A 32 -17.62 -14.81 18.49
CA LEU A 32 -18.50 -14.62 17.33
C LEU A 32 -19.90 -14.11 17.70
N TRP A 33 -20.32 -14.21 18.96
CA TRP A 33 -21.67 -13.78 19.36
C TRP A 33 -21.64 -12.74 20.47
N TRP A 34 -21.08 -13.09 21.62
CA TRP A 34 -21.20 -12.25 22.81
C TRP A 34 -20.43 -10.93 22.68
N LYS A 35 -19.15 -10.99 22.28
CA LYS A 35 -18.30 -9.80 22.15
C LYS A 35 -18.83 -8.83 21.09
N PRO A 36 -19.19 -9.26 19.86
CA PRO A 36 -19.77 -8.35 18.87
C PRO A 36 -21.04 -7.65 19.36
N ARG A 37 -22.01 -8.40 19.91
CA ARG A 37 -23.27 -7.84 20.44
C ARG A 37 -23.06 -6.89 21.60
N ARG A 38 -22.14 -7.20 22.51
CA ARG A 38 -21.80 -6.32 23.63
C ARG A 38 -21.22 -5.00 23.14
N ILE A 39 -20.35 -5.03 22.14
CA ILE A 39 -19.76 -3.81 21.56
C ILE A 39 -20.80 -3.01 20.79
N GLU A 40 -21.64 -3.65 19.97
CA GLU A 40 -22.74 -3.01 19.25
C GLU A 40 -23.67 -2.27 20.21
N HIS A 41 -24.06 -2.91 21.32
CA HIS A 41 -24.89 -2.29 22.36
C HIS A 41 -24.19 -1.13 23.07
N HIS A 42 -22.89 -1.25 23.33
CA HIS A 42 -22.09 -0.20 23.97
C HIS A 42 -22.06 1.09 23.14
N PHE A 43 -21.84 0.99 21.83
CA PHE A 43 -21.87 2.14 20.91
C PHE A 43 -23.28 2.64 20.64
N ALA A 44 -24.27 1.75 20.55
CA ALA A 44 -25.67 2.14 20.36
C ALA A 44 -26.18 3.02 21.51
N ARG A 45 -25.74 2.77 22.76
CA ARG A 45 -26.01 3.63 23.92
C ARG A 45 -25.43 5.05 23.80
N GLN A 46 -24.38 5.22 23.00
CA GLN A 46 -23.75 6.51 22.71
C GLN A 46 -24.32 7.15 21.43
N GLY A 47 -25.38 6.57 20.85
CA GLY A 47 -25.98 7.04 19.60
C GLY A 47 -25.24 6.62 18.33
N ILE A 48 -24.11 5.91 18.44
CA ILE A 48 -23.33 5.45 17.28
C ILE A 48 -23.90 4.11 16.80
N ARG A 49 -24.39 4.09 15.56
CA ARG A 49 -24.97 2.90 14.92
C ARG A 49 -24.21 2.53 13.65
N GLY A 50 -24.55 1.41 13.05
CA GLY A 50 -23.98 0.95 11.79
C GLY A 50 -24.81 -0.20 11.23
N PRO A 51 -24.44 -0.74 10.05
CA PRO A 51 -25.02 -1.98 9.55
C PRO A 51 -24.92 -3.09 10.61
N PRO A 52 -25.99 -3.89 10.81
CA PRO A 52 -26.05 -4.88 11.87
C PRO A 52 -24.97 -5.96 11.68
N TYR A 53 -24.43 -6.45 12.78
CA TYR A 53 -23.44 -7.52 12.76
C TYR A 53 -24.02 -8.84 12.20
N ARG A 54 -23.34 -9.44 11.22
CA ARG A 54 -23.63 -10.80 10.73
C ARG A 54 -22.54 -11.77 11.17
N ILE A 55 -22.94 -12.92 11.74
CA ILE A 55 -22.00 -13.92 12.28
C ILE A 55 -21.01 -14.36 11.19
N PHE A 56 -19.75 -14.56 11.56
CA PHE A 56 -18.60 -14.90 10.71
C PHE A 56 -18.14 -13.84 9.71
N ILE A 57 -19.04 -13.27 8.92
CA ILE A 57 -18.69 -12.42 7.77
C ILE A 57 -18.70 -10.93 8.13
N GLY A 58 -19.49 -10.52 9.12
CA GLY A 58 -19.76 -9.11 9.39
C GLY A 58 -20.47 -8.46 8.20
N ASN A 59 -19.99 -7.30 7.76
CA ASN A 59 -20.53 -6.56 6.62
C ASN A 59 -19.67 -6.70 5.35
N VAL A 60 -18.63 -7.55 5.36
CA VAL A 60 -17.68 -7.66 4.24
C VAL A 60 -18.37 -7.99 2.92
N LYS A 61 -19.34 -8.92 2.92
CA LYS A 61 -20.08 -9.28 1.70
C LYS A 61 -20.82 -8.08 1.10
N GLU A 62 -21.56 -7.35 1.93
CA GLU A 62 -22.33 -6.18 1.51
C GLU A 62 -21.43 -5.04 1.03
N LEU A 63 -20.30 -4.81 1.74
CA LEU A 63 -19.27 -3.86 1.34
C LEU A 63 -18.71 -4.19 -0.06
N VAL A 64 -18.35 -5.46 -0.28
CA VAL A 64 -17.79 -5.92 -1.56
C VAL A 64 -18.81 -5.82 -2.68
N GLU A 65 -20.07 -6.20 -2.44
CA GLU A 65 -21.15 -6.07 -3.42
C GLU A 65 -21.38 -4.61 -3.84
N MET A 66 -21.40 -3.67 -2.89
CA MET A 66 -21.49 -2.24 -3.19
C MET A 66 -20.28 -1.75 -4.00
N MET A 67 -19.07 -2.21 -3.67
CA MET A 67 -17.86 -1.82 -4.38
C MET A 67 -17.83 -2.39 -5.82
N LEU A 68 -18.18 -3.66 -6.01
CA LEU A 68 -18.26 -4.30 -7.32
C LEU A 68 -19.35 -3.67 -8.19
N LYS A 69 -20.53 -3.39 -7.62
CA LYS A 69 -21.63 -2.70 -8.31
C LYS A 69 -21.22 -1.28 -8.71
N ALA A 70 -20.54 -0.56 -7.82
CA ALA A 70 -20.05 0.77 -8.15
C ALA A 70 -19.02 0.71 -9.27
N SER A 71 -18.11 -0.28 -9.25
CA SER A 71 -17.04 -0.49 -10.23
C SER A 71 -17.51 -0.96 -11.61
N SER A 72 -18.67 -1.63 -11.70
CA SER A 72 -19.21 -2.13 -12.98
C SER A 72 -19.88 -1.07 -13.85
N GLN A 73 -20.22 0.09 -13.28
CA GLN A 73 -20.83 1.20 -14.02
C GLN A 73 -19.77 2.05 -14.74
N PRO A 74 -20.11 2.83 -15.77
CA PRO A 74 -19.23 3.87 -16.28
C PRO A 74 -18.93 4.92 -15.20
N MET A 75 -17.71 5.45 -15.18
CA MET A 75 -17.36 6.56 -14.28
C MET A 75 -17.88 7.87 -14.87
N PRO A 76 -18.69 8.66 -14.15
CA PRO A 76 -19.05 9.99 -14.62
C PRO A 76 -17.82 10.90 -14.56
N PHE A 77 -17.69 11.82 -15.51
CA PHE A 77 -16.68 12.89 -15.51
C PHE A 77 -17.04 13.95 -14.46
N SER A 78 -16.92 13.58 -13.18
CA SER A 78 -17.24 14.42 -12.02
C SER A 78 -16.13 14.36 -10.99
N HIS A 79 -15.87 15.49 -10.32
CA HIS A 79 -14.99 15.54 -9.15
C HIS A 79 -15.54 14.76 -7.95
N ASN A 80 -16.85 14.47 -7.91
CA ASN A 80 -17.45 13.66 -6.86
C ASN A 80 -17.29 12.17 -7.13
N ILE A 81 -16.06 11.67 -6.94
CA ILE A 81 -15.73 10.26 -7.17
C ILE A 81 -16.08 9.35 -5.98
N LEU A 82 -16.41 9.91 -4.81
CA LEU A 82 -16.62 9.15 -3.58
C LEU A 82 -17.65 8.00 -3.72
N PRO A 83 -18.79 8.17 -4.42
CA PRO A 83 -19.75 7.08 -4.63
C PRO A 83 -19.20 5.91 -5.43
N ARG A 84 -18.14 6.14 -6.23
CA ARG A 84 -17.49 5.13 -7.07
C ARG A 84 -16.43 4.35 -6.29
N VAL A 85 -15.52 5.08 -5.65
CA VAL A 85 -14.33 4.53 -4.97
C VAL A 85 -14.58 3.99 -3.56
N LEU A 86 -15.47 4.63 -2.80
CA LEU A 86 -15.84 4.24 -1.44
C LEU A 86 -17.36 4.20 -1.31
N SER A 87 -17.99 3.41 -2.18
CA SER A 87 -19.45 3.34 -2.31
C SER A 87 -20.16 2.98 -1.00
N PHE A 88 -19.63 2.01 -0.24
CA PHE A 88 -20.17 1.62 1.06
C PHE A 88 -20.14 2.79 2.06
N TYR A 89 -19.04 3.55 2.09
CA TYR A 89 -18.90 4.70 2.97
C TYR A 89 -19.87 5.80 2.56
N HIS A 90 -19.97 6.10 1.27
CA HIS A 90 -20.91 7.09 0.75
C HIS A 90 -22.37 6.75 1.12
N GLN A 91 -22.76 5.49 1.01
CA GLN A 91 -24.11 5.04 1.33
C GLN A 91 -24.37 5.02 2.84
N TRP A 92 -23.50 4.38 3.62
CA TRP A 92 -23.69 4.25 5.06
C TRP A 92 -23.55 5.56 5.81
N LYS A 93 -22.74 6.51 5.33
CA LYS A 93 -22.71 7.87 5.87
C LYS A 93 -24.07 8.56 5.80
N LYS A 94 -24.85 8.34 4.72
CA LYS A 94 -26.20 8.91 4.57
C LYS A 94 -27.21 8.29 5.54
N ILE A 95 -27.02 7.03 5.90
CA ILE A 95 -27.97 6.27 6.75
C ILE A 95 -27.63 6.45 8.24
N TYR A 96 -26.36 6.39 8.60
CA TYR A 96 -25.88 6.32 9.98
C TYR A 96 -25.17 7.59 10.45
N GLY A 97 -24.92 8.55 9.56
CA GLY A 97 -24.24 9.81 9.88
C GLY A 97 -22.71 9.77 9.68
N THR A 98 -22.02 10.77 10.24
CA THR A 98 -20.57 10.96 10.06
C THR A 98 -19.71 9.92 10.78
N THR A 99 -20.27 9.26 11.80
CA THR A 99 -19.60 8.26 12.63
C THR A 99 -20.45 7.00 12.72
N PHE A 100 -19.92 5.87 12.25
CA PHE A 100 -20.66 4.61 12.25
C PHE A 100 -19.75 3.38 12.39
N LEU A 101 -20.34 2.24 12.76
CA LEU A 101 -19.63 0.96 12.91
C LEU A 101 -19.65 0.13 11.63
N VAL A 102 -18.55 -0.54 11.31
CA VAL A 102 -18.47 -1.54 10.22
C VAL A 102 -17.81 -2.81 10.73
N TRP A 103 -18.36 -3.96 10.39
CA TRP A 103 -17.85 -5.27 10.83
C TRP A 103 -17.05 -5.98 9.74
N PHE A 104 -15.82 -6.38 10.08
CA PHE A 104 -14.96 -7.25 9.28
C PHE A 104 -14.83 -8.60 9.99
N GLY A 105 -15.74 -9.51 9.67
CA GLY A 105 -15.98 -10.68 10.53
C GLY A 105 -16.33 -10.23 11.96
N PRO A 106 -15.80 -10.87 13.01
CA PRO A 106 -16.08 -10.48 14.40
C PRO A 106 -15.35 -9.19 14.85
N THR A 107 -14.55 -8.57 13.98
CA THR A 107 -13.79 -7.36 14.29
C THR A 107 -14.58 -6.13 13.86
N VAL A 108 -14.92 -5.26 14.81
CA VAL A 108 -15.55 -3.97 14.51
C VAL A 108 -14.49 -2.94 14.11
N ARG A 109 -14.88 -2.01 13.23
CA ARG A 109 -14.14 -0.80 12.90
C ARG A 109 -15.05 0.40 13.07
N LEU A 110 -14.58 1.43 13.75
CA LEU A 110 -15.25 2.71 13.84
C LEU A 110 -14.84 3.54 12.63
N THR A 111 -15.81 3.95 11.81
CA THR A 111 -15.59 4.80 10.65
C THR A 111 -15.96 6.23 10.99
N LEU A 112 -15.02 7.15 10.73
CA LEU A 112 -15.13 8.56 11.08
C LEU A 112 -15.01 9.42 9.83
N SER A 113 -15.75 10.52 9.81
CA SER A 113 -15.82 11.47 8.70
C SER A 113 -15.59 12.92 9.13
N ASP A 114 -15.42 13.12 10.43
CA ASP A 114 -15.26 14.43 11.06
C ASP A 114 -13.79 14.85 10.95
N PRO A 115 -13.47 15.96 10.25
CA PRO A 115 -12.09 16.41 10.07
C PRO A 115 -11.36 16.68 11.38
N ASP A 116 -12.04 17.20 12.40
CA ASP A 116 -11.43 17.57 13.68
C ASP A 116 -11.02 16.31 14.44
N LEU A 117 -11.90 15.29 14.46
CA LEU A 117 -11.58 13.99 15.05
C LEU A 117 -10.47 13.26 14.27
N ILE A 118 -10.50 13.32 12.94
CA ILE A 118 -9.45 12.74 12.10
C ILE A 118 -8.11 13.41 12.43
N GLN A 119 -8.08 14.74 12.47
CA GLN A 119 -6.88 15.50 12.83
C GLN A 119 -6.38 15.11 14.22
N GLU A 120 -7.27 15.03 15.21
CA GLU A 120 -6.93 14.65 16.58
C GLU A 120 -6.28 13.26 16.64
N ILE A 121 -6.87 12.28 15.94
CA ILE A 121 -6.36 10.90 15.88
C ILE A 121 -4.97 10.84 15.24
N PHE A 122 -4.74 11.57 14.14
CA PHE A 122 -3.47 11.51 13.41
C PHE A 122 -2.38 12.41 14.00
N THR A 123 -2.73 13.37 14.85
CA THR A 123 -1.77 14.33 15.42
C THR A 123 -1.65 14.18 16.94
N SER A 124 -2.52 14.85 17.70
CA SER A 124 -2.45 14.98 19.17
C SER A 124 -2.63 13.67 19.93
N LYS A 125 -3.35 12.70 19.37
CA LYS A 125 -3.63 11.40 20.01
C LYS A 125 -3.02 10.21 19.29
N SER A 126 -2.10 10.44 18.35
CA SER A 126 -1.50 9.39 17.52
C SER A 126 -0.87 8.25 18.32
N GLU A 127 -0.38 8.51 19.53
CA GLU A 127 0.18 7.49 20.43
C GLU A 127 -0.83 6.44 20.92
N PHE A 128 -2.13 6.79 20.99
CA PHE A 128 -3.21 5.88 21.41
C PHE A 128 -3.68 4.97 20.28
N TYR A 129 -3.26 5.23 19.05
CA TYR A 129 -3.68 4.50 17.87
C TYR A 129 -2.50 3.77 17.22
N GLU A 130 -2.78 2.62 16.64
CA GLU A 130 -1.81 1.76 15.99
C GLU A 130 -2.38 1.31 14.64
N LYS A 131 -1.50 1.01 13.68
CA LYS A 131 -1.93 0.48 12.38
C LYS A 131 -2.62 -0.88 12.55
N ILE A 132 -3.72 -1.11 11.85
CA ILE A 132 -4.32 -2.44 11.77
C ILE A 132 -3.34 -3.41 11.09
N GLU A 133 -3.26 -4.63 11.62
CA GLU A 133 -2.49 -5.69 10.98
C GLU A 133 -3.09 -6.05 9.63
N ALA A 134 -2.29 -5.91 8.57
CA ALA A 134 -2.70 -6.24 7.22
C ALA A 134 -2.98 -7.75 7.06
N HIS A 135 -3.82 -8.09 6.08
CA HIS A 135 -4.02 -9.48 5.72
C HIS A 135 -2.68 -10.11 5.28
N PRO A 136 -2.37 -11.39 5.61
CA PRO A 136 -1.08 -12.01 5.26
C PRO A 136 -0.66 -11.88 3.79
N LEU A 137 -1.61 -11.98 2.86
CA LEU A 137 -1.38 -11.78 1.42
C LEU A 137 -1.01 -10.34 1.06
N VAL A 138 -1.56 -9.35 1.76
CA VAL A 138 -1.19 -7.93 1.60
C VAL A 138 0.21 -7.72 2.19
N LYS A 139 0.47 -8.30 3.37
CA LYS A 139 1.80 -8.26 3.98
C LYS A 139 2.89 -8.91 3.10
N GLN A 140 2.57 -9.99 2.37
CA GLN A 140 3.49 -10.60 1.41
C GLN A 140 3.78 -9.73 0.17
N LEU A 141 2.82 -8.90 -0.23
CA LEU A 141 2.97 -7.96 -1.34
C LEU A 141 3.79 -6.72 -0.93
N GLU A 142 3.36 -6.09 0.16
CA GLU A 142 3.92 -4.84 0.67
C GLU A 142 5.21 -5.04 1.47
N GLY A 143 5.45 -6.25 1.97
CA GLY A 143 6.55 -6.54 2.90
C GLY A 143 6.30 -6.09 4.34
N ASP A 144 7.12 -6.59 5.25
CA ASP A 144 7.19 -6.16 6.65
C ASP A 144 8.14 -4.97 6.86
N GLY A 145 8.09 -3.98 5.95
CA GLY A 145 8.89 -2.75 5.99
C GLY A 145 8.16 -1.57 6.65
N LEU A 146 8.57 -0.33 6.35
CA LEU A 146 8.06 0.91 6.95
C LEU A 146 6.52 1.05 6.95
N LEU A 147 5.85 0.48 5.96
CA LEU A 147 4.39 0.46 5.87
C LEU A 147 3.77 -0.34 7.02
N SER A 148 4.38 -1.47 7.40
CA SER A 148 3.87 -2.45 8.37
C SER A 148 4.48 -2.34 9.76
N LEU A 149 5.76 -1.94 9.87
CA LEU A 149 6.50 -1.88 11.12
C LEU A 149 5.86 -0.92 12.14
N LYS A 150 6.11 -1.22 13.42
CA LYS A 150 5.56 -0.51 14.59
C LYS A 150 6.65 -0.22 15.62
N GLY A 151 6.38 0.72 16.52
CA GLY A 151 7.21 1.02 17.68
C GLY A 151 8.65 1.40 17.34
N GLU A 152 9.61 0.94 18.16
CA GLU A 152 11.02 1.28 18.04
C GLU A 152 11.65 0.80 16.73
N LYS A 153 11.28 -0.39 16.25
CA LYS A 153 11.79 -0.93 14.99
C LYS A 153 11.41 -0.04 13.80
N TRP A 154 10.16 0.43 13.78
CA TRP A 154 9.72 1.43 12.80
C TRP A 154 10.50 2.74 12.91
N ALA A 155 10.67 3.27 14.12
CA ALA A 155 11.40 4.52 14.33
C ALA A 155 12.86 4.41 13.87
N HIS A 156 13.50 3.28 14.15
CA HIS A 156 14.86 2.99 13.73
C HIS A 156 15.01 2.91 12.20
N HIS A 157 14.19 2.08 11.53
CA HIS A 157 14.21 1.98 10.06
C HIS A 157 13.90 3.32 9.40
N ARG A 158 12.93 4.07 9.95
CA ARG A 158 12.57 5.39 9.43
C ARG A 158 13.73 6.36 9.53
N LYS A 159 14.46 6.37 10.65
CA LYS A 159 15.66 7.20 10.83
C LYS A 159 16.74 6.87 9.79
N ILE A 160 16.95 5.59 9.49
CA ILE A 160 17.94 5.13 8.50
C ILE A 160 17.57 5.58 7.08
N ILE A 161 16.30 5.47 6.71
CA ILE A 161 15.83 5.71 5.34
C ILE A 161 15.57 7.21 5.07
N THR A 162 15.14 7.99 6.06
CA THR A 162 14.77 9.42 5.90
C THR A 162 15.78 10.27 5.09
N PRO A 163 17.11 10.09 5.22
CA PRO A 163 18.09 10.85 4.43
C PRO A 163 17.94 10.73 2.91
N THR A 164 17.35 9.65 2.37
CA THR A 164 17.09 9.53 0.92
C THR A 164 16.08 10.58 0.44
N PHE A 165 15.20 11.03 1.32
CA PHE A 165 14.12 11.97 1.02
C PHE A 165 14.43 13.41 1.46
N HIS A 166 15.66 13.67 1.92
CA HIS A 166 16.09 15.04 2.21
C HIS A 166 16.17 15.87 0.93
N MET A 167 15.81 17.15 1.02
CA MET A 167 15.76 18.07 -0.13
C MET A 167 17.07 18.11 -0.92
N GLU A 168 18.21 18.15 -0.23
CA GLU A 168 19.53 18.15 -0.89
C GLU A 168 19.79 16.86 -1.68
N ASN A 169 19.29 15.72 -1.21
CA ASN A 169 19.38 14.46 -1.94
C ASN A 169 18.41 14.42 -3.12
N LEU A 170 17.16 14.89 -2.94
CA LEU A 170 16.15 14.94 -4.00
C LEU A 170 16.60 15.81 -5.18
N LYS A 171 17.28 16.94 -4.92
CA LYS A 171 17.87 17.79 -5.97
C LYS A 171 18.86 17.05 -6.86
N LEU A 172 19.60 16.07 -6.32
CA LEU A 172 20.53 15.23 -7.07
C LEU A 172 19.81 14.18 -7.94
N LEU A 173 18.57 13.84 -7.61
CA LEU A 173 17.75 12.88 -8.37
C LEU A 173 17.04 13.51 -9.57
N VAL A 174 16.83 14.83 -9.59
CA VAL A 174 16.12 15.53 -10.68
C VAL A 174 16.68 15.18 -12.06
N PRO A 175 18.00 15.21 -12.32
CA PRO A 175 18.55 14.83 -13.62
C PRO A 175 18.32 13.36 -13.98
N VAL A 176 18.28 12.47 -12.98
CA VAL A 176 18.04 11.02 -13.18
C VAL A 176 16.61 10.78 -13.64
N VAL A 177 15.65 11.45 -13.00
CA VAL A 177 14.23 11.38 -13.36
C VAL A 177 14.00 11.99 -14.74
N ALA A 178 14.56 13.18 -14.99
CA ALA A 178 14.47 13.85 -16.28
C ALA A 178 14.99 12.97 -17.42
N LYS A 179 16.15 12.32 -17.22
CA LYS A 179 16.68 11.38 -18.20
C LYS A 179 15.72 10.22 -18.45
N SER A 180 15.17 9.61 -17.40
CA SER A 180 14.23 8.48 -17.55
C SER A 180 12.97 8.89 -18.33
N VAL A 181 12.48 10.12 -18.13
CA VAL A 181 11.35 10.67 -18.91
C VAL A 181 11.75 10.88 -20.38
N MET A 182 12.94 11.43 -20.66
CA MET A 182 13.39 11.67 -22.03
C MET A 182 13.62 10.36 -22.79
N ASP A 183 14.31 9.39 -22.18
CA ASP A 183 14.55 8.07 -22.75
C ASP A 183 13.21 7.37 -23.09
N MET A 184 12.19 7.60 -22.27
CA MET A 184 10.83 7.10 -22.50
C MET A 184 10.09 7.85 -23.63
N LEU A 185 10.33 9.15 -23.84
CA LEU A 185 9.67 9.92 -24.90
C LEU A 185 10.26 9.68 -26.29
N GLU A 186 11.49 9.17 -26.39
CA GLU A 186 12.17 8.93 -27.66
C GLU A 186 11.32 8.14 -28.69
N PRO A 187 10.65 7.03 -28.32
CA PRO A 187 9.80 6.29 -29.27
C PRO A 187 8.55 7.06 -29.72
N TRP A 188 8.11 8.07 -28.97
CA TRP A 188 6.96 8.89 -29.36
C TRP A 188 7.35 9.78 -30.54
N TYR A 189 8.53 10.41 -30.48
CA TYR A 189 9.02 11.23 -31.57
C TYR A 189 9.16 10.43 -32.87
N SER A 190 9.57 9.16 -32.79
CA SER A 190 9.62 8.28 -33.96
C SER A 190 8.25 7.79 -34.45
N THR A 191 7.21 7.80 -33.60
CA THR A 191 5.85 7.41 -34.01
C THR A 191 5.07 8.60 -34.58
N MET A 192 5.33 9.80 -34.05
CA MET A 192 4.74 11.07 -34.52
C MET A 192 5.30 11.54 -35.87
N SER A 193 6.42 10.99 -36.36
CA SER A 193 6.93 11.33 -37.70
C SER A 193 6.03 10.81 -38.83
N ASP A 194 5.18 9.81 -38.54
CA ASP A 194 4.42 9.08 -39.54
C ASP A 194 2.93 9.50 -39.59
N SER A 195 2.46 10.31 -38.63
CA SER A 195 1.08 10.78 -38.54
C SER A 195 0.94 12.03 -37.65
N ASP A 196 -0.02 12.91 -37.95
CA ASP A 196 -0.30 14.12 -37.16
C ASP A 196 -0.91 13.82 -35.77
N GLU A 197 -1.46 12.63 -35.55
CA GLU A 197 -2.11 12.22 -34.31
C GLU A 197 -1.73 10.78 -33.92
N VAL A 198 -1.43 10.55 -32.63
CA VAL A 198 -1.07 9.24 -32.08
C VAL A 198 -1.92 8.94 -30.85
N GLU A 199 -2.55 7.76 -30.81
CA GLU A 199 -3.25 7.24 -29.64
C GLU A 199 -2.27 6.53 -28.69
N ILE A 200 -2.37 6.83 -27.39
CA ILE A 200 -1.40 6.38 -26.39
C ILE A 200 -2.10 5.90 -25.11
N GLU A 201 -1.81 4.67 -24.70
CA GLU A 201 -2.24 4.11 -23.41
C GLU A 201 -1.35 4.62 -22.26
N VAL A 202 -1.65 5.81 -21.74
CA VAL A 202 -0.79 6.51 -20.77
C VAL A 202 -0.55 5.74 -19.47
N SER A 203 -1.43 4.80 -19.09
CA SER A 203 -1.27 4.06 -17.83
C SER A 203 -0.12 3.05 -17.86
N GLU A 204 0.09 2.37 -19.00
CA GLU A 204 1.22 1.46 -19.19
C GLU A 204 2.56 2.20 -19.24
N TRP A 205 2.56 3.39 -19.87
CA TRP A 205 3.71 4.28 -19.92
C TRP A 205 4.14 4.74 -18.54
N PHE A 206 3.21 5.27 -17.74
CA PHE A 206 3.54 5.71 -16.38
C PHE A 206 3.89 4.56 -15.43
N GLN A 207 3.34 3.36 -15.64
CA GLN A 207 3.83 2.18 -14.92
C GLN A 207 5.30 1.92 -15.23
N THR A 208 5.68 1.84 -16.51
CA THR A 208 7.07 1.62 -16.92
C THR A 208 8.00 2.72 -16.41
N LEU A 209 7.61 3.99 -16.55
CA LEU A 209 8.39 5.13 -16.06
C LEU A 209 8.68 5.05 -14.57
N THR A 210 7.65 4.76 -13.77
CA THR A 210 7.76 4.76 -12.31
C THR A 210 8.56 3.56 -11.82
N GLU A 211 8.46 2.41 -12.50
CA GLU A 211 9.32 1.25 -12.28
C GLU A 211 10.79 1.56 -12.53
N GLU A 212 11.11 2.21 -13.66
CA GLU A 212 12.47 2.62 -13.98
C GLU A 212 12.98 3.64 -12.96
N VAL A 213 12.22 4.71 -12.71
CA VAL A 213 12.62 5.78 -11.79
C VAL A 213 12.90 5.21 -10.40
N ILE A 214 11.99 4.43 -9.81
CA ILE A 214 12.22 3.90 -8.45
C ILE A 214 13.41 2.96 -8.41
N THR A 215 13.62 2.14 -9.45
CA THR A 215 14.73 1.19 -9.54
C THR A 215 16.08 1.93 -9.61
N ARG A 216 16.14 3.02 -10.37
CA ARG A 216 17.35 3.85 -10.48
C ARG A 216 17.60 4.67 -9.22
N THR A 217 16.57 5.29 -8.65
CA THR A 217 16.75 6.27 -7.58
C THR A 217 16.79 5.66 -6.17
N ALA A 218 16.04 4.58 -5.92
CA ALA A 218 15.98 3.94 -4.60
C ALA A 218 16.91 2.73 -4.46
N PHE A 219 17.25 2.06 -5.56
CA PHE A 219 18.07 0.84 -5.54
C PHE A 219 19.43 0.98 -6.24
N GLY A 220 19.65 2.09 -6.98
CA GLY A 220 20.90 2.34 -7.69
C GLY A 220 21.20 1.30 -8.78
N SER A 221 20.17 0.60 -9.26
CA SER A 221 20.26 -0.49 -10.23
C SER A 221 19.63 -0.11 -11.56
N SER A 222 19.82 -0.95 -12.59
CA SER A 222 19.16 -0.75 -13.88
C SER A 222 17.70 -1.21 -13.82
N TYR A 223 16.83 -0.66 -14.67
CA TYR A 223 15.43 -1.10 -14.76
C TYR A 223 15.30 -2.62 -14.98
N GLU A 224 16.19 -3.21 -15.79
CA GLU A 224 16.21 -4.65 -16.06
C GLU A 224 16.43 -5.50 -14.79
N ASP A 225 17.11 -4.97 -13.77
CA ASP A 225 17.28 -5.65 -12.49
C ASP A 225 15.96 -5.73 -11.69
N GLY A 226 15.06 -4.75 -11.86
CA GLY A 226 13.78 -4.63 -11.15
C GLY A 226 12.59 -5.31 -11.85
N LYS A 227 12.64 -5.46 -13.18
CA LYS A 227 11.53 -5.93 -14.02
C LYS A 227 10.92 -7.27 -13.57
N ALA A 228 11.76 -8.24 -13.20
CA ALA A 228 11.29 -9.53 -12.70
C ALA A 228 10.54 -9.39 -11.36
N ILE A 229 10.98 -8.49 -10.48
CA ILE A 229 10.34 -8.22 -9.19
C ILE A 229 8.96 -7.59 -9.42
N PHE A 230 8.85 -6.58 -10.29
CA PHE A 230 7.57 -5.94 -10.60
C PHE A 230 6.55 -6.91 -11.19
N ARG A 231 6.97 -7.80 -12.10
CA ARG A 231 6.10 -8.83 -12.68
C ARG A 231 5.59 -9.81 -11.63
N LEU A 232 6.43 -10.21 -10.68
CA LEU A 232 6.04 -11.12 -9.59
C LEU A 232 5.13 -10.40 -8.57
N GLN A 233 5.42 -9.14 -8.24
CA GLN A 233 4.56 -8.33 -7.37
C GLN A 233 3.18 -8.07 -8.01
N ALA A 234 3.09 -7.87 -9.33
CA ALA A 234 1.81 -7.77 -10.02
C ALA A 234 0.95 -9.04 -9.84
N GLN A 235 1.56 -10.23 -9.87
CA GLN A 235 0.86 -11.48 -9.59
C GLN A 235 0.42 -11.59 -8.11
N GLN A 236 1.26 -11.15 -7.16
CA GLN A 236 0.87 -11.06 -5.75
C GLN A 236 -0.27 -10.06 -5.52
N MET A 237 -0.29 -8.94 -6.27
CA MET A 237 -1.33 -7.93 -6.16
C MET A 237 -2.72 -8.49 -6.47
N VAL A 238 -2.83 -9.38 -7.47
CA VAL A 238 -4.09 -10.09 -7.76
C VAL A 238 -4.53 -10.94 -6.55
N LEU A 239 -3.59 -11.62 -5.89
CA LEU A 239 -3.89 -12.41 -4.69
C LEU A 239 -4.28 -11.52 -3.50
N ALA A 240 -3.62 -10.37 -3.34
CA ALA A 240 -3.90 -9.39 -2.29
C ALA A 240 -5.27 -8.71 -2.51
N ALA A 241 -5.65 -8.40 -3.74
CA ALA A 241 -6.95 -7.81 -4.08
C ALA A 241 -8.12 -8.69 -3.60
N VAL A 242 -8.02 -10.01 -3.79
CA VAL A 242 -9.04 -10.97 -3.29
C VAL A 242 -9.04 -11.05 -1.77
N ALA A 243 -7.93 -10.71 -1.09
CA ALA A 243 -7.86 -10.69 0.37
C ALA A 243 -8.73 -9.57 0.97
N PHE A 244 -8.79 -8.40 0.32
CA PHE A 244 -9.68 -7.30 0.75
C PHE A 244 -11.16 -7.66 0.67
N GLN A 245 -11.52 -8.68 -0.11
CA GLN A 245 -12.90 -9.13 -0.29
C GLN A 245 -13.33 -10.24 0.68
N ARG A 246 -12.44 -10.70 1.58
CA ARG A 246 -12.71 -11.84 2.46
C ARG A 246 -12.38 -11.54 3.91
N VAL A 247 -13.10 -12.19 4.81
CA VAL A 247 -12.74 -12.20 6.24
C VAL A 247 -11.50 -13.05 6.43
N LEU A 248 -10.55 -12.53 7.21
CA LEU A 248 -9.36 -13.27 7.61
C LEU A 248 -9.78 -14.43 8.52
N ILE A 249 -9.56 -15.66 8.06
CA ILE A 249 -9.74 -16.87 8.87
C ILE A 249 -8.38 -17.24 9.50
N PRO A 250 -8.23 -17.17 10.83
CA PRO A 250 -7.01 -17.56 11.51
C PRO A 250 -6.57 -18.98 11.11
N GLY A 251 -5.28 -19.16 10.84
CA GLY A 251 -4.71 -20.45 10.46
C GLY A 251 -4.93 -20.87 9.00
N TYR A 252 -5.92 -20.32 8.28
CA TYR A 252 -6.20 -20.66 6.88
C TYR A 252 -4.97 -20.46 5.97
N ARG A 253 -4.13 -19.47 6.30
CA ARG A 253 -2.89 -19.15 5.58
C ARG A 253 -1.87 -20.29 5.56
N PHE A 254 -1.95 -21.26 6.47
CA PHE A 254 -0.97 -22.36 6.58
C PHE A 254 -1.39 -23.62 5.82
N PHE A 255 -2.65 -23.70 5.35
CA PHE A 255 -3.10 -24.85 4.58
C PHE A 255 -2.52 -24.80 3.15
N PRO A 256 -2.05 -25.92 2.59
CA PRO A 256 -1.44 -25.99 1.26
C PRO A 256 -2.50 -25.97 0.14
N THR A 257 -3.34 -24.92 0.13
CA THR A 257 -4.27 -24.68 -0.98
C THR A 257 -3.50 -24.20 -2.20
N LYS A 258 -4.03 -24.43 -3.42
CA LYS A 258 -3.41 -23.93 -4.67
C LYS A 258 -3.04 -22.43 -4.59
N ARG A 259 -3.90 -21.63 -3.97
CA ARG A 259 -3.69 -20.19 -3.76
C ARG A 259 -2.52 -19.91 -2.80
N ASN A 260 -2.51 -20.55 -1.63
CA ASN A 260 -1.45 -20.32 -0.63
C ASN A 260 -0.10 -20.80 -1.16
N VAL A 261 -0.06 -21.96 -1.81
CA VAL A 261 1.14 -22.49 -2.47
C VAL A 261 1.67 -21.52 -3.52
N ASN A 262 0.80 -20.97 -4.37
CA ASN A 262 1.22 -19.97 -5.34
C ASN A 262 1.72 -18.69 -4.66
N SER A 263 1.06 -18.22 -3.60
CA SER A 263 1.49 -17.03 -2.84
C SER A 263 2.88 -17.22 -2.23
N TRP A 264 3.14 -18.38 -1.60
CA TRP A 264 4.45 -18.72 -1.03
C TRP A 264 5.52 -18.83 -2.11
N ARG A 265 5.19 -19.40 -3.28
CA ARG A 265 6.09 -19.48 -4.42
C ARG A 265 6.49 -18.07 -4.88
N LEU A 266 5.52 -17.18 -5.09
CA LEU A 266 5.77 -15.80 -5.53
C LEU A 266 6.60 -15.02 -4.51
N ASP A 267 6.25 -15.11 -3.22
CA ASP A 267 6.99 -14.44 -2.14
C ASP A 267 8.45 -14.91 -2.06
N ARG A 268 8.69 -16.22 -2.24
CA ARG A 268 10.03 -16.80 -2.29
C ARG A 268 10.82 -16.34 -3.51
N GLU A 269 10.19 -16.29 -4.68
CA GLU A 269 10.83 -15.83 -5.93
C GLU A 269 11.19 -14.34 -5.87
N ILE A 270 10.30 -13.50 -5.32
CA ILE A 270 10.57 -12.08 -5.09
C ILE A 270 11.74 -11.90 -4.12
N SER A 271 11.70 -12.60 -2.98
CA SER A 271 12.76 -12.52 -1.97
C SER A 271 14.11 -12.97 -2.55
N LYS A 272 14.12 -14.00 -3.40
CA LYS A 272 15.33 -14.45 -4.11
C LYS A 272 15.87 -13.41 -5.09
N SER A 273 15.00 -12.77 -5.87
CA SER A 273 15.42 -11.71 -6.80
C SER A 273 15.96 -10.49 -6.06
N LEU A 274 15.32 -10.11 -4.95
CA LEU A 274 15.79 -9.01 -4.09
C LEU A 274 17.14 -9.32 -3.43
N MET A 275 17.33 -10.55 -2.94
CA MET A 275 18.64 -10.96 -2.39
C MET A 275 19.75 -10.83 -3.43
N LYS A 276 19.52 -11.26 -4.67
CA LYS A 276 20.50 -11.07 -5.76
C LYS A 276 20.82 -9.60 -6.02
N LEU A 277 19.81 -8.74 -5.96
CA LEU A 277 19.99 -7.29 -6.13
C LEU A 277 20.84 -6.72 -4.99
N ILE A 278 20.55 -7.10 -3.74
CA ILE A 278 21.32 -6.71 -2.55
C ILE A 278 22.78 -7.18 -2.66
N GLU A 279 23.02 -8.43 -3.07
CA GLU A 279 24.36 -9.01 -3.25
C GLU A 279 25.17 -8.24 -4.30
N ARG A 280 24.60 -8.01 -5.49
CA ARG A 280 25.24 -7.19 -6.54
C ARG A 280 25.58 -5.78 -6.06
N ARG A 281 24.70 -5.16 -5.28
CA ARG A 281 24.94 -3.82 -4.71
C ARG A 281 26.10 -3.84 -3.71
N ARG A 282 26.22 -4.89 -2.90
CA ARG A 282 27.34 -5.08 -1.95
C ARG A 282 28.67 -5.21 -2.68
N GLU A 283 28.74 -6.07 -3.70
CA GLU A 283 29.94 -6.28 -4.53
C GLU A 283 30.39 -5.00 -5.24
N ASN A 284 29.44 -4.23 -5.78
CA ASN A 284 29.75 -2.97 -6.44
C ASN A 284 30.25 -1.87 -5.47
N SER A 285 29.84 -1.95 -4.20
CA SER A 285 30.21 -0.95 -3.18
C SER A 285 31.57 -1.23 -2.55
N SER A 286 32.03 -2.48 -2.50
CA SER A 286 33.39 -2.83 -2.04
C SER A 286 34.47 -2.40 -3.04
N ASN A 287 34.11 -2.24 -4.32
CA ASN A 287 35.07 -1.97 -5.40
C ASN A 287 35.26 -0.47 -5.74
N LYS A 288 34.60 0.46 -5.04
CA LYS A 288 34.66 1.91 -5.34
C LYS A 288 34.99 2.75 -4.11
N THR A 289 35.90 3.72 -4.27
CA THR A 289 36.14 4.80 -3.32
C THR A 289 34.88 5.65 -3.12
N ARG A 290 34.69 6.17 -1.89
CA ARG A 290 33.49 6.89 -1.39
C ARG A 290 32.65 7.57 -2.48
N HIS A 291 31.49 7.01 -2.79
CA HIS A 291 30.53 7.58 -3.74
C HIS A 291 30.03 8.95 -3.26
N HIS A 292 30.31 10.00 -4.03
CA HIS A 292 29.74 11.35 -3.90
C HIS A 292 28.38 11.48 -4.62
N GLY A 293 27.69 10.35 -4.84
CA GLY A 293 26.39 10.29 -5.53
C GLY A 293 25.20 10.50 -4.60
N PRO A 294 23.97 10.53 -5.14
CA PRO A 294 22.77 10.55 -4.32
C PRO A 294 22.72 9.32 -3.39
N LYS A 295 22.25 9.54 -2.17
CA LYS A 295 21.97 8.47 -1.20
C LYS A 295 20.71 7.74 -1.63
N ASP A 296 20.86 6.47 -1.97
CA ASP A 296 19.74 5.57 -2.27
C ASP A 296 19.37 4.72 -1.05
N LEU A 297 18.13 4.21 -1.05
CA LEU A 297 17.57 3.47 0.08
C LEU A 297 18.35 2.18 0.34
N LEU A 298 18.64 1.43 -0.71
CA LEU A 298 19.32 0.17 -0.60
C LEU A 298 20.73 0.34 -0.02
N GLY A 299 21.46 1.37 -0.46
CA GLY A 299 22.78 1.72 0.04
C GLY A 299 22.77 2.05 1.52
N LEU A 300 21.81 2.87 1.99
CA LEU A 300 21.69 3.20 3.42
C LEU A 300 21.34 1.98 4.28
N MET A 301 20.44 1.11 3.80
CA MET A 301 20.05 -0.10 4.52
C MET A 301 21.18 -1.13 4.58
N ILE A 302 21.96 -1.28 3.51
CA ILE A 302 23.18 -2.12 3.51
C ILE A 302 24.22 -1.55 4.46
N GLN A 303 24.42 -0.24 4.47
CA GLN A 303 25.36 0.43 5.38
C GLN A 303 24.97 0.22 6.84
N ALA A 304 23.69 0.38 7.18
CA ALA A 304 23.18 0.12 8.51
C ALA A 304 23.37 -1.35 8.91
N SER A 305 23.06 -2.31 8.02
CA SER A 305 23.26 -3.74 8.30
C SER A 305 24.71 -4.15 8.54
N ASN A 306 25.68 -3.38 8.03
CA ASN A 306 27.11 -3.59 8.28
C ASN A 306 27.60 -2.91 9.57
N SER A 307 26.82 -2.00 10.15
CA SER A 307 27.16 -1.35 11.42
C SER A 307 26.78 -2.26 12.58
N SER A 308 27.71 -2.49 13.51
CA SER A 308 27.41 -3.26 14.73
C SER A 308 26.41 -2.57 15.66
N SER A 309 26.19 -1.26 15.49
CA SER A 309 25.23 -0.46 16.27
C SER A 309 23.80 -0.56 15.77
N ASP A 310 23.59 -0.90 14.50
CA ASP A 310 22.29 -0.89 13.86
C ASP A 310 21.84 -2.35 13.67
N HIS A 311 20.83 -2.77 14.43
CA HIS A 311 20.30 -4.14 14.42
C HIS A 311 19.44 -4.42 13.16
N VAL A 312 19.98 -4.18 11.97
CA VAL A 312 19.30 -4.38 10.67
C VAL A 312 19.78 -5.67 10.02
N THR A 313 18.86 -6.62 9.84
CA THR A 313 19.18 -7.91 9.20
C THR A 313 19.01 -7.84 7.68
N VAL A 314 19.62 -8.77 6.95
CA VAL A 314 19.39 -8.90 5.49
C VAL A 314 17.90 -9.13 5.18
N HIS A 315 17.18 -9.85 6.04
CA HIS A 315 15.75 -10.03 5.89
C HIS A 315 15.00 -8.70 5.99
N ASP A 316 15.37 -7.83 6.93
CA ASP A 316 14.79 -6.49 7.04
C ASP A 316 15.00 -5.66 5.77
N ILE A 317 16.19 -5.75 5.17
CA ILE A 317 16.48 -5.08 3.88
C ILE A 317 15.53 -5.60 2.79
N VAL A 318 15.34 -6.92 2.68
CA VAL A 318 14.43 -7.52 1.68
C VAL A 318 12.99 -7.04 1.88
N GLU A 319 12.50 -7.01 3.12
CA GLU A 319 11.14 -6.57 3.43
C GLU A 319 10.94 -5.07 3.16
N GLU A 320 11.92 -4.21 3.46
CA GLU A 320 11.88 -2.80 3.07
C GLU A 320 11.92 -2.64 1.54
N CYS A 321 12.73 -3.43 0.84
CA CYS A 321 12.76 -3.38 -0.62
C CYS A 321 11.37 -3.70 -1.20
N LYS A 322 10.69 -4.77 -0.72
CA LYS A 322 9.31 -5.08 -1.15
C LYS A 322 8.38 -3.88 -1.00
N SER A 323 8.46 -3.18 0.14
CA SER A 323 7.66 -1.99 0.42
C SER A 323 7.91 -0.87 -0.59
N PHE A 324 9.17 -0.54 -0.87
CA PHE A 324 9.50 0.57 -1.77
C PHE A 324 9.27 0.26 -3.26
N PHE A 325 9.51 -0.98 -3.69
CA PHE A 325 9.14 -1.43 -5.04
C PHE A 325 7.63 -1.30 -5.27
N PHE A 326 6.81 -1.72 -4.29
CA PHE A 326 5.35 -1.60 -4.38
C PHE A 326 4.87 -0.14 -4.33
N ALA A 327 5.28 0.60 -3.29
CA ALA A 327 4.79 1.94 -3.03
C ALA A 327 5.21 2.95 -4.11
N GLY A 328 6.46 2.89 -4.56
CA GLY A 328 7.02 3.83 -5.53
C GLY A 328 6.41 3.71 -6.92
N LYS A 329 6.02 2.49 -7.32
CA LYS A 329 5.37 2.23 -8.61
C LYS A 329 3.90 2.63 -8.61
N GLN A 330 3.08 1.95 -7.80
CA GLN A 330 1.61 1.96 -7.97
C GLN A 330 0.98 3.32 -7.69
N THR A 331 1.50 4.05 -6.69
CA THR A 331 0.94 5.34 -6.30
C THR A 331 1.33 6.43 -7.31
N THR A 332 2.58 6.47 -7.73
CA THR A 332 3.04 7.46 -8.70
C THR A 332 2.43 7.24 -10.09
N SER A 333 2.33 5.99 -10.56
CA SER A 333 1.81 5.71 -11.90
C SER A 333 0.34 6.09 -12.04
N ASN A 334 -0.47 5.74 -11.04
CA ASN A 334 -1.89 6.09 -10.99
C ASN A 334 -2.06 7.62 -10.91
N LEU A 335 -1.16 8.32 -10.21
CA LEU A 335 -1.27 9.76 -10.02
C LEU A 335 -1.04 10.44 -11.37
N LEU A 336 0.05 10.09 -12.04
CA LEU A 336 0.39 10.62 -13.35
C LEU A 336 -0.68 10.27 -14.41
N THR A 337 -1.21 9.04 -14.38
CA THR A 337 -2.30 8.61 -15.27
C THR A 337 -3.52 9.53 -15.13
N TRP A 338 -4.04 9.69 -13.92
CA TRP A 338 -5.20 10.56 -13.68
C TRP A 338 -4.88 12.03 -13.90
N THR A 339 -3.64 12.46 -13.64
CA THR A 339 -3.16 13.82 -13.95
C THR A 339 -3.33 14.10 -15.44
N THR A 340 -2.85 13.21 -16.30
CA THR A 340 -2.94 13.36 -17.75
C THR A 340 -4.38 13.32 -18.24
N VAL A 341 -5.20 12.40 -17.72
CA VAL A 341 -6.63 12.36 -18.06
C VAL A 341 -7.33 13.66 -17.70
N LEU A 342 -7.10 14.19 -16.49
CA LEU A 342 -7.72 15.45 -16.06
C LEU A 342 -7.21 16.66 -16.88
N LEU A 343 -5.93 16.69 -17.25
CA LEU A 343 -5.40 17.73 -18.14
C LEU A 343 -6.04 17.68 -19.52
N ALA A 344 -6.24 16.49 -20.08
CA ALA A 344 -6.94 16.30 -21.35
C ALA A 344 -8.41 16.76 -21.27
N MET A 345 -9.07 16.54 -20.13
CA MET A 345 -10.44 17.00 -19.88
C MET A 345 -10.55 18.51 -19.59
N HIS A 346 -9.45 19.17 -19.23
CA HIS A 346 -9.43 20.59 -18.88
C HIS A 346 -8.31 21.34 -19.63
N PRO A 347 -8.46 21.59 -20.94
CA PRO A 347 -7.41 22.16 -21.79
C PRO A 347 -6.85 23.50 -21.29
N GLN A 348 -7.68 24.32 -20.62
CA GLN A 348 -7.22 25.59 -20.04
C GLN A 348 -6.08 25.40 -19.02
N TRP A 349 -6.13 24.33 -18.22
CA TRP A 349 -5.08 24.00 -17.26
C TRP A 349 -3.86 23.40 -17.95
N GLN A 350 -4.07 22.64 -19.02
CA GLN A 350 -2.99 22.10 -19.85
C GLN A 350 -2.17 23.23 -20.50
N VAL A 351 -2.84 24.24 -21.07
CA VAL A 351 -2.19 25.40 -21.69
C VAL A 351 -1.42 26.20 -20.64
N GLN A 352 -2.03 26.54 -19.49
CA GLN A 352 -1.34 27.26 -18.42
C GLN A 352 -0.12 26.50 -17.89
N ALA A 353 -0.23 25.19 -17.68
CA ALA A 353 0.89 24.37 -17.23
C ALA A 353 2.02 24.36 -18.27
N ARG A 354 1.68 24.23 -19.56
CA ARG A 354 2.66 24.27 -20.66
C ARG A 354 3.38 25.61 -20.74
N GLU A 355 2.65 26.72 -20.68
CA GLU A 355 3.23 28.07 -20.68
C GLU A 355 4.17 28.30 -19.49
N GLU A 356 3.79 27.85 -18.30
CA GLU A 356 4.66 27.91 -17.11
C GLU A 356 5.95 27.14 -17.34
N VAL A 357 5.87 25.90 -17.83
CA VAL A 357 7.04 25.06 -18.10
C VAL A 357 7.93 25.70 -19.16
N SER A 358 7.36 26.19 -20.27
CA SER A 358 8.10 26.89 -21.33
C SER A 358 8.81 28.14 -20.80
N ARG A 359 8.15 28.93 -19.94
CA ARG A 359 8.75 30.13 -19.33
C ARG A 359 9.89 29.80 -18.36
N VAL A 360 9.73 28.75 -17.56
CA VAL A 360 10.72 28.39 -16.51
C VAL A 360 11.90 27.62 -17.09
N CYS A 361 11.65 26.63 -17.95
CA CYS A 361 12.70 25.79 -18.52
C CYS A 361 13.38 26.46 -19.74
N GLY A 362 12.67 27.35 -20.43
CA GLY A 362 13.15 28.00 -21.65
C GLY A 362 13.41 27.00 -22.77
N SER A 363 14.40 27.29 -23.62
CA SER A 363 14.83 26.44 -24.73
C SER A 363 15.42 25.09 -24.30
N ARG A 364 15.76 24.91 -23.02
CA ARG A 364 16.33 23.64 -22.52
C ARG A 364 15.31 22.49 -22.55
N GLY A 365 14.02 22.80 -22.44
CA GLY A 365 12.93 21.81 -22.37
C GLY A 365 12.93 20.91 -21.12
N ILE A 366 14.06 20.78 -20.43
CA ILE A 366 14.27 19.90 -19.28
C ILE A 366 14.44 20.74 -18.01
N PRO A 367 13.67 20.47 -16.94
CA PRO A 367 13.77 21.21 -15.68
C PRO A 367 15.05 20.87 -14.91
N THR A 368 15.72 21.89 -14.36
CA THR A 368 16.79 21.70 -13.38
C THR A 368 16.25 21.63 -11.95
N LYS A 369 17.11 21.28 -10.98
CA LYS A 369 16.78 21.27 -9.54
C LYS A 369 16.18 22.59 -9.04
N ASP A 370 16.64 23.72 -9.58
CA ASP A 370 16.21 25.06 -9.16
C ASP A 370 14.92 25.49 -9.90
N ASP A 371 14.65 24.89 -11.05
CA ASP A 371 13.46 25.17 -11.86
C ASP A 371 12.22 24.50 -11.27
N VAL A 372 12.37 23.28 -10.74
CA VAL A 372 11.28 22.58 -10.06
C VAL A 372 10.66 23.46 -8.98
N ALA A 373 11.47 24.23 -8.22
CA ALA A 373 10.99 25.16 -7.20
C ALA A 373 9.97 26.19 -7.75
N LYS A 374 10.15 26.63 -9.01
CA LYS A 374 9.44 27.74 -9.66
C LYS A 374 8.15 27.33 -10.37
N LEU A 375 7.90 26.03 -10.57
CA LEU A 375 6.67 25.50 -11.20
C LEU A 375 5.49 25.57 -10.21
N LYS A 376 4.81 26.71 -10.14
CA LYS A 376 3.74 27.01 -9.17
C LYS A 376 2.35 26.61 -9.63
N THR A 377 2.16 26.30 -10.90
CA THR A 377 0.88 25.86 -11.48
C THR A 377 0.83 24.33 -11.49
N VAL A 378 1.97 23.71 -11.81
CA VAL A 378 2.13 22.24 -11.78
C VAL A 378 2.06 21.66 -10.35
N LYS A 379 2.45 22.43 -9.31
CA LYS A 379 2.51 21.95 -7.91
C LYS A 379 1.20 21.96 -7.09
N PRO A 380 0.36 23.02 -7.07
CA PRO A 380 -0.68 23.16 -6.04
C PRO A 380 -2.13 22.82 -6.46
N PRO A 381 -2.72 23.25 -7.60
CA PRO A 381 -4.12 22.90 -7.92
C PRO A 381 -4.29 21.47 -8.43
N LEU A 382 -3.47 21.07 -9.41
CA LEU A 382 -3.60 19.74 -10.02
C LEU A 382 -3.40 18.63 -8.98
N LEU A 383 -2.28 18.68 -8.24
CA LEU A 383 -1.94 17.64 -7.26
C LEU A 383 -2.87 17.63 -6.04
N LYS A 384 -3.43 18.78 -5.59
CA LYS A 384 -4.36 18.79 -4.44
C LYS A 384 -5.73 18.20 -4.77
N ASP A 385 -6.25 18.45 -5.97
CA ASP A 385 -7.52 17.85 -6.40
C ASP A 385 -7.34 16.39 -6.83
N LEU A 386 -6.17 16.04 -7.36
CA LEU A 386 -5.74 14.67 -7.58
C LEU A 386 -5.51 13.91 -6.28
N ASP A 387 -4.97 14.51 -5.21
CA ASP A 387 -4.79 13.85 -3.92
C ASP A 387 -6.15 13.47 -3.31
N LYS A 388 -7.22 14.24 -3.54
CA LYS A 388 -8.59 13.84 -3.17
C LYS A 388 -9.07 12.62 -3.99
N ILE A 389 -8.69 12.56 -5.27
CA ILE A 389 -9.02 11.45 -6.18
C ILE A 389 -8.20 10.19 -5.83
N HIS A 390 -6.90 10.37 -5.55
CA HIS A 390 -5.93 9.31 -5.32
C HIS A 390 -6.00 8.76 -3.90
N ALA A 391 -6.25 9.61 -2.90
CA ALA A 391 -6.57 9.16 -1.55
C ALA A 391 -7.70 8.13 -1.59
N SER A 392 -8.60 8.22 -2.56
CA SER A 392 -9.69 7.28 -2.72
C SER A 392 -9.31 5.92 -3.33
N CYS A 393 -8.36 5.89 -4.28
CA CYS A 393 -7.82 4.63 -4.83
C CYS A 393 -6.90 3.91 -3.84
N LEU A 394 -6.12 4.67 -3.06
CA LEU A 394 -5.34 4.14 -1.94
C LEU A 394 -6.23 3.79 -0.74
N HIS A 395 -7.39 4.42 -0.51
CA HIS A 395 -8.27 4.06 0.61
C HIS A 395 -8.88 2.65 0.53
N CYS A 396 -8.85 1.99 -0.64
CA CYS A 396 -9.11 0.54 -0.70
C CYS A 396 -8.06 -0.27 0.09
N ALA A 397 -6.89 0.30 0.31
CA ALA A 397 -5.83 -0.16 1.20
C ALA A 397 -5.40 0.94 2.19
N SER A 398 -6.02 0.93 3.38
CA SER A 398 -5.32 1.33 4.62
C SER A 398 -5.34 2.81 5.00
N LEU A 399 -6.38 3.24 5.71
CA LEU A 399 -6.24 4.11 6.89
C LEU A 399 -7.17 3.58 7.98
N PHE A 400 -6.97 2.31 8.34
CA PHE A 400 -7.62 1.76 9.51
C PHE A 400 -6.62 1.77 10.66
N LEU A 401 -6.98 2.52 11.70
CA LEU A 401 -6.29 2.55 12.98
C LEU A 401 -7.07 1.74 14.00
N GLN A 402 -6.36 1.18 14.97
CA GLN A 402 -6.92 0.49 16.11
C GLN A 402 -6.31 1.07 17.39
N THR A 403 -7.09 1.19 18.45
CA THR A 403 -6.59 1.64 19.75
C THR A 403 -5.53 0.67 20.30
N LYS A 404 -4.43 1.21 20.83
CA LYS A 404 -3.49 0.42 21.65
C LYS A 404 -4.22 -0.05 22.91
N LYS A 405 -4.03 -1.33 23.26
CA LYS A 405 -4.65 -1.93 24.44
C LYS A 405 -3.98 -1.48 25.71
#